data_AF-A0A497KPH9-F1
#
_entry.id   AF-A0A497KPH9-F1
#
_cell.length_a   1.000
_cell.length_b   1.000
_cell.length_c   1.000
_cell.angle_alpha   90.00
_cell.angle_beta   90.00
_cell.angle_gamma   90.00
#
_symmetry.space_group_name_H-M   'P 1'
#
loop_
_entity.id
_entity.type
_entity.pdbx_description
1 polymer ?
#
loop_
_entity_poly.entity_id
_entity_poly.type
_entity_poly.pdbx_seq_one_letter_code
_entity_poly.pdbx_strand_id
1 'polypeptide(L)'
;MSSKIFSNGYLENRGGVLYIDGVSSLELAEKFDTPLYVLAERRIRENYRRLYDALKKHYDKVRIYYSAKANTSLSVLKILESEGAYLDTVSPGEVFLALRASFTSDRILFTGTSVRDDELKFLVDSGVTINIDSLSQLRRLLSFHLPEMISVRVNPEIGAGHHEHCITAGRNSKFGIWEDDVIKAYKYAREAGVKKFGIQMHIGSGILTVEPFLLAAEKMLEIARHVHEEVGVDFDFIDFGGGLGVPYRPEEESLDLDLYAEKGLGLYLRRIGEYDLGEPWFFIEPGRYIVCDAGVLLTRVNTL
;
A
#
# COMPACT_ATOMS: atom_id res chain seq x y z
N MET A 1 13.12 8.23 -29.75
CA MET A 1 12.54 7.79 -28.45
C MET A 1 13.13 8.67 -27.36
N SER A 2 12.28 9.25 -26.50
CA SER A 2 12.72 10.20 -25.46
C SER A 2 13.73 9.55 -24.51
N SER A 3 14.86 10.21 -24.29
CA SER A 3 15.96 9.77 -23.41
C SER A 3 15.56 9.66 -21.94
N LYS A 4 14.41 10.23 -21.53
CA LYS A 4 13.91 10.22 -20.14
C LYS A 4 13.44 8.85 -19.64
N ILE A 5 13.00 7.94 -20.51
CA ILE A 5 12.58 6.58 -20.08
C ILE A 5 13.81 5.66 -19.89
N PHE A 6 14.84 5.84 -20.73
CA PHE A 6 16.09 5.08 -20.65
C PHE A 6 17.10 5.66 -19.64
N SER A 7 16.81 6.78 -18.99
CA SER A 7 17.68 7.35 -17.96
C SER A 7 17.55 6.69 -16.58
N ASN A 8 16.65 5.70 -16.43
CA ASN A 8 16.39 5.03 -15.13
C ASN A 8 17.38 3.90 -14.79
N GLY A 9 18.59 3.91 -15.35
CA GLY A 9 19.74 3.13 -14.89
C GLY A 9 19.68 1.61 -15.10
N TYR A 10 18.52 1.00 -15.31
CA TYR A 10 18.35 -0.44 -15.55
C TYR A 10 18.00 -0.80 -17.00
N LEU A 11 17.58 0.18 -17.80
CA LEU A 11 17.38 0.03 -19.25
C LEU A 11 18.50 0.75 -19.99
N GLU A 12 19.21 0.04 -20.85
CA GLU A 12 20.33 0.60 -21.60
C GLU A 12 20.19 0.29 -23.09
N ASN A 13 20.57 1.23 -23.96
CA ASN A 13 20.72 0.98 -25.39
C ASN A 13 22.22 0.80 -25.70
N ARG A 14 22.60 -0.42 -26.12
CA ARG A 14 23.97 -0.74 -26.56
C ARG A 14 23.94 -1.08 -28.04
N GLY A 15 24.30 -0.11 -28.88
CA GLY A 15 24.37 -0.31 -30.33
C GLY A 15 23.04 -0.67 -31.00
N GLY A 16 21.91 -0.17 -30.49
CA GLY A 16 20.57 -0.47 -31.00
C GLY A 16 19.88 -1.65 -30.31
N VAL A 17 20.58 -2.37 -29.42
CA VAL A 17 20.01 -3.47 -28.63
C VAL A 17 19.65 -2.96 -27.24
N LEU A 18 18.43 -3.27 -26.79
CA LEU A 18 17.97 -2.98 -25.43
C LEU A 18 18.56 -4.00 -24.45
N TYR A 19 19.16 -3.52 -23.37
CA TYR A 19 19.58 -4.32 -22.23
C TYR A 19 18.71 -3.98 -21.02
N ILE A 20 18.28 -5.01 -20.30
CA ILE A 20 17.43 -4.92 -19.11
C ILE A 20 18.21 -5.53 -17.95
N ASP A 21 18.58 -4.69 -16.99
CA ASP A 21 19.44 -5.04 -15.85
C ASP A 21 20.73 -5.77 -16.27
N GLY A 22 21.34 -5.28 -17.36
CA GLY A 22 22.57 -5.83 -17.93
C GLY A 22 22.40 -7.04 -18.86
N VAL A 23 21.17 -7.54 -19.05
CA VAL A 23 20.88 -8.70 -19.92
C VAL A 23 20.26 -8.26 -21.25
N SER A 24 20.73 -8.81 -22.36
CA SER A 24 20.23 -8.47 -23.71
C SER A 24 18.77 -8.89 -23.88
N SER A 25 17.92 -7.97 -24.38
CA SER A 25 16.52 -8.27 -24.68
C SER A 25 16.37 -9.30 -25.81
N LEU A 26 17.34 -9.39 -26.72
CA LEU A 26 17.36 -10.39 -27.78
C LEU A 26 17.65 -11.79 -27.22
N GLU A 27 18.62 -11.90 -26.30
CA GLU A 27 18.92 -13.19 -25.62
C GLU A 27 17.72 -13.67 -24.80
N LEU A 28 17.05 -12.76 -24.09
CA LEU A 28 15.84 -13.07 -23.34
C LEU A 28 14.71 -13.56 -24.27
N ALA A 29 14.47 -12.86 -25.37
CA ALA A 29 13.45 -13.22 -26.35
C ALA A 29 13.77 -14.51 -27.12
N GLU A 30 15.04 -14.86 -27.31
CA GLU A 30 15.45 -16.13 -27.90
C GLU A 30 15.26 -17.28 -26.89
N LYS A 31 15.65 -17.06 -25.63
CA LYS A 31 15.61 -18.09 -24.59
C LYS A 31 14.21 -18.42 -24.09
N PHE A 32 13.36 -17.41 -23.92
CA PHE A 32 12.04 -17.55 -23.27
C PHE A 32 10.86 -17.33 -24.22
N ASP A 33 11.13 -17.03 -25.49
CA ASP A 33 10.16 -16.58 -26.50
C ASP A 33 9.43 -15.28 -26.12
N THR A 34 8.55 -14.80 -27.00
CA THR A 34 7.72 -13.60 -26.77
C THR A 34 6.24 -13.91 -27.05
N PRO A 35 5.27 -13.26 -26.38
CA PRO A 35 5.40 -12.13 -25.46
C PRO A 35 6.04 -12.49 -24.11
N LEU A 36 6.92 -11.62 -23.60
CA LEU A 36 7.68 -11.86 -22.38
C LEU A 36 7.65 -10.64 -21.46
N TYR A 37 7.13 -10.80 -20.25
CA TYR A 37 7.33 -9.83 -19.17
C TYR A 37 8.71 -10.05 -18.56
N VAL A 38 9.55 -9.01 -18.61
CA VAL A 38 10.87 -8.99 -17.98
C VAL A 38 10.82 -7.98 -16.84
N LEU A 39 11.12 -8.42 -15.63
CA LEU A 39 11.20 -7.58 -14.44
C LEU A 39 12.66 -7.39 -14.04
N ALA A 40 13.09 -6.14 -13.87
CA ALA A 40 14.40 -5.79 -13.34
C ALA A 40 14.36 -5.77 -11.81
N GLU A 41 14.98 -6.76 -11.17
CA GLU A 41 15.06 -6.85 -9.71
C GLU A 41 15.70 -5.61 -9.09
N ARG A 42 16.81 -5.13 -9.69
CA ARG A 42 17.49 -3.94 -9.18
C ARG A 42 16.56 -2.73 -9.11
N ARG A 43 15.68 -2.55 -10.11
CA ARG A 43 14.74 -1.42 -10.13
C ARG A 43 13.70 -1.51 -9.02
N ILE A 44 13.19 -2.71 -8.73
CA ILE A 44 12.26 -2.94 -7.60
C ILE A 44 12.91 -2.54 -6.28
N ARG A 45 14.16 -2.99 -6.05
CA ARG A 45 14.93 -2.68 -4.84
C ARG A 45 15.23 -1.19 -4.72
N GLU A 46 15.65 -0.54 -5.81
CA GLU A 46 15.88 0.91 -5.87
C GLU A 46 14.62 1.70 -5.53
N ASN A 47 13.47 1.36 -6.11
CA ASN A 47 12.20 2.05 -5.83
C ASN A 47 11.80 1.91 -4.35
N TYR A 48 11.90 0.70 -3.79
CA TYR A 48 11.62 0.49 -2.37
C TYR A 48 12.52 1.33 -1.46
N ARG A 49 13.84 1.27 -1.67
CA ARG A 49 14.82 2.01 -0.85
C ARG A 49 14.65 3.50 -0.96
N ARG A 50 14.45 4.04 -2.17
CA ARG A 50 14.21 5.49 -2.37
C ARG A 50 13.03 5.99 -1.54
N LEU A 51 11.92 5.25 -1.55
CA LEU A 51 10.74 5.61 -0.77
C LEU A 51 10.96 5.43 0.74
N TYR A 52 11.55 4.30 1.14
CA TYR A 52 11.84 4.00 2.53
C TYR A 52 12.78 5.05 3.14
N ASP A 53 13.89 5.33 2.48
CA ASP A 53 14.90 6.28 2.93
C ASP A 53 14.34 7.71 2.98
N ALA A 54 13.52 8.11 2.01
CA ALA A 54 12.87 9.42 2.02
C ALA A 54 12.00 9.59 3.28
N LEU A 55 11.19 8.60 3.62
CA LEU A 55 10.32 8.64 4.81
C LEU A 55 11.12 8.53 6.13
N LYS A 56 12.08 7.61 6.18
CA LYS A 56 12.87 7.30 7.37
C LYS A 56 13.71 8.48 7.86
N LYS A 57 14.11 9.39 6.95
CA LYS A 57 14.77 10.68 7.30
C LYS A 57 13.95 11.55 8.25
N HIS A 58 12.62 11.46 8.20
CA HIS A 58 11.72 12.34 8.96
C HIS A 58 11.07 11.64 10.16
N TYR A 59 10.92 10.32 10.13
CA TYR A 59 10.35 9.58 11.26
C TYR A 59 10.88 8.15 11.37
N ASP A 60 11.24 7.74 12.59
CA ASP A 60 11.81 6.42 12.82
C ASP A 60 10.79 5.29 12.78
N LYS A 61 9.52 5.55 13.10
CA LYS A 61 8.48 4.52 13.11
C LYS A 61 7.71 4.48 11.80
N VAL A 62 8.42 4.17 10.71
CA VAL A 62 7.83 4.01 9.36
C VAL A 62 7.83 2.55 8.94
N ARG A 63 6.74 2.08 8.33
CA ARG A 63 6.68 0.80 7.62
C ARG A 63 6.06 0.96 6.24
N ILE A 64 6.58 0.22 5.28
CA ILE A 64 6.04 0.13 3.93
C ILE A 64 5.37 -1.23 3.77
N TYR A 65 4.06 -1.23 3.59
CA TYR A 65 3.27 -2.41 3.26
C TYR A 65 3.16 -2.49 1.73
N TYR A 66 3.96 -3.32 1.07
CA TYR A 66 3.80 -3.49 -0.37
C TYR A 66 2.40 -4.03 -0.69
N SER A 67 1.64 -3.32 -1.52
CA SER A 67 0.29 -3.75 -1.88
C SER A 67 0.36 -4.86 -2.94
N ALA A 68 0.17 -6.11 -2.50
CA ALA A 68 0.41 -7.33 -3.26
C ALA A 68 -0.39 -7.39 -4.57
N LYS A 69 -1.57 -6.77 -4.59
CA LYS A 69 -2.45 -6.64 -5.76
C LYS A 69 -1.77 -6.02 -6.99
N ALA A 70 -0.64 -5.32 -6.82
CA ALA A 70 0.15 -4.81 -7.94
C ALA A 70 0.92 -5.91 -8.68
N ASN A 71 1.52 -6.86 -7.96
CA ASN A 71 2.19 -8.04 -8.52
C ASN A 71 2.45 -9.10 -7.42
N THR A 72 1.74 -10.22 -7.49
CA THR A 72 1.81 -11.32 -6.51
C THR A 72 2.83 -12.40 -6.88
N SER A 73 3.68 -12.18 -7.87
CA SER A 73 4.76 -13.11 -8.22
C SER A 73 5.62 -13.43 -7.00
N LEU A 74 5.80 -14.71 -6.69
CA LEU A 74 6.61 -15.15 -5.54
C LEU A 74 8.04 -14.59 -5.59
N SER A 75 8.60 -14.37 -6.77
CA SER A 75 9.91 -13.75 -6.93
C SER A 75 9.89 -12.28 -6.47
N VAL A 76 8.87 -11.51 -6.87
CA VAL A 76 8.71 -10.11 -6.45
C VAL A 76 8.48 -10.02 -4.94
N LEU A 77 7.61 -10.87 -4.40
CA LEU A 77 7.34 -10.92 -2.96
C LEU A 77 8.61 -11.24 -2.16
N LYS A 78 9.43 -12.21 -2.59
CA LYS A 78 10.70 -12.54 -1.93
C LYS A 78 11.73 -11.42 -2.02
N ILE A 79 11.80 -10.71 -3.14
CA ILE A 79 12.67 -9.53 -3.27
C ILE A 79 12.29 -8.50 -2.21
N LEU A 80 11.00 -8.18 -2.09
CA LEU A 80 10.51 -7.19 -1.14
C LEU A 80 10.60 -7.64 0.32
N GLU A 81 10.37 -8.92 0.59
CA GLU A 81 10.59 -9.52 1.92
C GLU A 81 12.04 -9.28 2.36
N SER A 82 13.01 -9.54 1.46
CA SER A 82 14.44 -9.36 1.71
C SER A 82 14.88 -7.89 1.88
N GLU A 83 14.10 -6.93 1.36
CA GLU A 83 14.31 -5.49 1.59
C GLU A 83 13.67 -5.00 2.91
N GLY A 84 12.98 -5.89 3.64
CA GLY A 84 12.31 -5.55 4.90
C GLY A 84 10.89 -5.02 4.75
N ALA A 85 10.28 -5.15 3.56
CA ALA A 85 8.90 -4.72 3.34
C ALA A 85 7.90 -5.48 4.23
N TYR A 86 6.79 -4.85 4.54
CA TYR A 86 5.58 -5.51 5.01
C TYR A 86 4.68 -5.78 3.79
N LEU A 87 3.53 -6.43 3.98
CA LEU A 87 2.66 -6.76 2.86
C LEU A 87 1.20 -6.40 3.15
N ASP A 88 0.58 -5.60 2.28
CA ASP A 88 -0.87 -5.39 2.20
C ASP A 88 -1.46 -6.41 1.21
N THR A 89 -2.46 -7.15 1.66
CA THR A 89 -3.14 -8.21 0.92
C THR A 89 -4.64 -7.99 0.91
N VAL A 90 -5.32 -8.36 -0.16
CA VAL A 90 -6.77 -8.14 -0.33
C VAL A 90 -7.56 -9.43 -0.52
N SER A 91 -6.89 -10.59 -0.53
CA SER A 91 -7.54 -11.90 -0.64
C SER A 91 -6.82 -12.99 0.16
N PRO A 92 -7.52 -14.06 0.59
CA PRO A 92 -6.89 -15.22 1.23
C PRO A 92 -5.78 -15.84 0.38
N GLY A 93 -5.91 -15.81 -0.96
CA GLY A 93 -4.88 -16.28 -1.88
C GLY A 93 -3.60 -15.46 -1.80
N GLU A 94 -3.70 -14.15 -1.62
CA GLU A 94 -2.54 -13.28 -1.41
C GLU A 94 -1.87 -13.53 -0.06
N VAL A 95 -2.65 -13.72 1.02
CA VAL A 95 -2.11 -14.13 2.33
C VAL A 95 -1.37 -15.47 2.22
N PHE A 96 -1.94 -16.43 1.50
CA PHE A 96 -1.27 -17.71 1.24
C PHE A 96 0.06 -17.52 0.50
N LEU A 97 0.09 -16.71 -0.55
CA LEU A 97 1.32 -16.41 -1.29
C LEU A 97 2.36 -15.66 -0.42
N ALA A 98 1.91 -14.76 0.44
CA ALA A 98 2.75 -14.02 1.38
C ALA A 98 3.49 -14.97 2.33
N LEU A 99 2.76 -15.88 2.97
CA LEU A 99 3.33 -16.90 3.85
C LEU A 99 4.32 -17.80 3.08
N ARG A 100 4.00 -18.16 1.82
CA ARG A 100 4.90 -18.93 0.94
C ARG A 100 6.13 -18.15 0.48
N ALA A 101 6.09 -16.82 0.51
CA ALA A 101 7.22 -15.93 0.27
C ALA A 101 8.03 -15.65 1.54
N SER A 102 7.69 -16.27 2.67
CA SER A 102 8.36 -16.17 3.98
C SER A 102 8.05 -14.89 4.77
N PHE A 103 7.00 -14.15 4.41
CA PHE A 103 6.47 -13.13 5.32
C PHE A 103 5.89 -13.80 6.56
N THR A 104 6.21 -13.28 7.73
CA THR A 104 5.57 -13.67 8.99
C THR A 104 4.20 -13.00 9.11
N SER A 105 3.29 -13.60 9.87
CA SER A 105 1.90 -13.12 9.96
C SER A 105 1.78 -11.69 10.51
N ASP A 106 2.68 -11.29 11.43
CA ASP A 106 2.79 -9.94 11.98
C ASP A 106 3.26 -8.90 10.95
N ARG A 107 3.79 -9.34 9.80
CA ARG A 107 4.19 -8.50 8.67
C ARG A 107 3.15 -8.42 7.56
N ILE A 108 1.97 -9.01 7.75
CA ILE A 108 0.89 -9.07 6.76
C ILE A 108 -0.33 -8.32 7.29
N LEU A 109 -0.84 -7.39 6.48
CA LEU A 109 -2.10 -6.71 6.66
C LEU A 109 -3.10 -7.20 5.62
N PHE A 110 -4.33 -7.48 6.05
CA PHE A 110 -5.41 -7.90 5.15
C PHE A 110 -6.49 -6.82 5.06
N THR A 111 -6.78 -6.37 3.84
CA THR A 111 -7.75 -5.31 3.52
C THR A 111 -8.76 -5.80 2.48
N GLY A 112 -9.82 -6.48 2.93
CA GLY A 112 -10.85 -7.04 2.05
C GLY A 112 -12.24 -6.45 2.28
N THR A 113 -12.98 -6.25 1.19
CA THR A 113 -14.42 -5.89 1.23
C THR A 113 -15.29 -7.14 1.12
N SER A 114 -16.40 -7.20 1.85
CA SER A 114 -17.39 -8.29 1.74
C SER A 114 -16.82 -9.70 2.01
N VAL A 115 -15.90 -9.80 2.96
CA VAL A 115 -15.21 -11.04 3.34
C VAL A 115 -16.20 -12.09 3.89
N ARG A 116 -16.08 -13.34 3.43
CA ARG A 116 -16.92 -14.47 3.88
C ARG A 116 -16.44 -15.01 5.24
N ASP A 117 -17.31 -15.76 5.93
CA ASP A 117 -16.99 -16.27 7.28
C ASP A 117 -15.87 -17.31 7.27
N ASP A 118 -15.78 -18.12 6.22
CA ASP A 118 -14.68 -19.07 6.02
C ASP A 118 -13.36 -18.35 5.72
N GLU A 119 -13.40 -17.25 4.96
CA GLU A 119 -12.23 -16.39 4.75
C GLU A 119 -11.81 -15.70 6.05
N LEU A 120 -12.74 -15.15 6.85
CA LEU A 120 -12.41 -14.57 8.16
C LEU A 120 -11.76 -15.59 9.10
N LYS A 121 -12.27 -16.83 9.13
CA LYS A 121 -11.65 -17.91 9.91
C LYS A 121 -10.23 -18.21 9.44
N PHE A 122 -10.03 -18.32 8.12
CA PHE A 122 -8.69 -18.50 7.56
C PHE A 122 -7.73 -17.37 7.95
N LEU A 123 -8.18 -16.11 7.92
CA LEU A 123 -7.37 -14.95 8.31
C LEU A 123 -7.00 -14.98 9.81
N VAL A 124 -7.95 -15.35 10.66
CA VAL A 124 -7.73 -15.56 12.10
C VAL A 124 -6.72 -16.68 12.34
N ASP A 125 -6.91 -17.84 11.69
CA ASP A 125 -6.01 -18.98 11.81
C ASP A 125 -4.60 -18.66 11.28
N SER A 126 -4.50 -17.77 10.30
CA SER A 126 -3.23 -17.27 9.76
C SER A 126 -2.55 -16.24 10.67
N GLY A 127 -3.25 -15.71 11.67
CA GLY A 127 -2.73 -14.73 12.63
C GLY A 127 -2.36 -13.37 12.03
N VAL A 128 -2.99 -12.98 10.92
CA VAL A 128 -2.74 -11.69 10.25
C VAL A 128 -3.61 -10.58 10.82
N THR A 129 -3.14 -9.33 10.75
CA THR A 129 -3.96 -8.17 11.12
C THR A 129 -5.02 -7.92 10.04
N ILE A 130 -6.26 -7.68 10.45
CA ILE A 130 -7.40 -7.47 9.54
C ILE A 130 -7.84 -6.01 9.62
N ASN A 131 -7.80 -5.31 8.48
CA ASN A 131 -8.51 -4.06 8.26
C ASN A 131 -9.99 -4.35 8.03
N ILE A 132 -10.81 -3.96 8.99
CA ILE A 132 -12.26 -4.08 8.97
C ILE A 132 -12.84 -2.99 8.08
N ASP A 133 -13.61 -3.41 7.09
CA ASP A 133 -14.22 -2.52 6.07
C ASP A 133 -15.72 -2.27 6.34
N SER A 134 -16.32 -2.97 7.32
CA SER A 134 -17.71 -2.70 7.74
C SER A 134 -18.02 -3.12 9.18
N LEU A 135 -19.00 -2.47 9.81
CA LEU A 135 -19.53 -2.88 11.12
C LEU A 135 -20.08 -4.32 11.11
N SER A 136 -20.65 -4.76 9.99
CA SER A 136 -21.16 -6.13 9.85
C SER A 136 -20.01 -7.16 9.89
N GLN A 137 -18.91 -6.89 9.19
CA GLN A 137 -17.70 -7.72 9.24
C GLN A 137 -17.12 -7.76 10.66
N LEU A 138 -17.06 -6.62 11.35
CA LEU A 138 -16.61 -6.55 12.75
C LEU A 138 -17.45 -7.44 13.66
N ARG A 139 -18.78 -7.29 13.61
CA ARG A 139 -19.71 -8.09 14.43
C ARG A 139 -19.58 -9.58 14.14
N ARG A 140 -19.44 -9.96 12.86
CA ARG A 140 -19.22 -11.35 12.46
C ARG A 140 -17.91 -11.89 13.05
N LEU A 141 -16.80 -11.16 12.88
CA LEU A 141 -15.50 -11.55 13.45
C LEU A 141 -15.58 -11.75 14.97
N LEU A 142 -16.07 -10.74 15.69
CA LEU A 142 -16.18 -10.76 17.15
C LEU A 142 -17.17 -11.80 17.70
N SER A 143 -18.09 -12.30 16.86
CA SER A 143 -19.01 -13.36 17.29
C SER A 143 -18.34 -14.72 17.51
N PHE A 144 -17.16 -14.94 16.93
CA PHE A 144 -16.44 -16.21 17.06
C PHE A 144 -14.96 -16.08 17.42
N HIS A 145 -14.36 -14.88 17.34
CA HIS A 145 -12.96 -14.66 17.68
C HIS A 145 -12.72 -13.22 18.18
N LEU A 146 -11.99 -13.08 19.28
CA LEU A 146 -11.51 -11.79 19.76
C LEU A 146 -10.05 -11.59 19.33
N PRO A 147 -9.77 -10.79 18.28
CA PRO A 147 -8.40 -10.54 17.85
C PRO A 147 -7.64 -9.67 18.85
N GLU A 148 -6.32 -9.81 18.90
CA GLU A 148 -5.46 -8.94 19.72
C GLU A 148 -5.50 -7.49 19.23
N MET A 149 -5.55 -7.32 17.90
CA MET A 149 -5.55 -6.04 17.21
C MET A 149 -6.70 -5.96 16.20
N ILE A 150 -7.36 -4.80 16.16
CA ILE A 150 -8.27 -4.44 15.07
C ILE A 150 -7.80 -3.17 14.42
N SER A 151 -7.84 -3.14 13.09
CA SER A 151 -7.78 -1.89 12.35
C SER A 151 -9.06 -1.66 11.56
N VAL A 152 -9.48 -0.41 11.44
CA VAL A 152 -10.67 -0.04 10.65
C VAL A 152 -10.23 0.75 9.43
N ARG A 153 -10.70 0.31 8.26
CA ARG A 153 -10.59 1.06 7.02
C ARG A 153 -11.65 2.16 7.01
N VAL A 154 -11.21 3.40 6.97
CA VAL A 154 -12.07 4.59 6.97
C VAL A 154 -12.20 5.13 5.55
N ASN A 155 -13.35 5.72 5.26
CA ASN A 155 -13.55 6.53 4.08
C ASN A 155 -13.36 8.01 4.47
N PRO A 156 -12.25 8.68 4.08
CA PRO A 156 -12.01 10.07 4.44
C PRO A 156 -12.87 11.06 3.64
N GLU A 157 -13.80 10.59 2.80
CA GLU A 157 -14.60 11.35 1.83
C GLU A 157 -13.80 12.10 0.75
N ILE A 158 -12.49 12.19 0.92
CA ILE A 158 -11.53 12.81 0.01
C ILE A 158 -10.97 11.72 -0.91
N GLY A 159 -11.41 11.72 -2.17
CA GLY A 159 -10.95 10.80 -3.21
C GLY A 159 -10.02 11.47 -4.22
N ALA A 160 -8.99 10.75 -4.67
CA ALA A 160 -8.06 11.23 -5.70
C ALA A 160 -7.56 10.09 -6.60
N GLY A 161 -7.46 10.33 -7.91
CA GLY A 161 -6.96 9.34 -8.85
C GLY A 161 -6.90 9.85 -10.28
N HIS A 162 -6.15 9.16 -11.14
CA HIS A 162 -6.01 9.52 -12.57
C HIS A 162 -7.32 9.39 -13.36
N HIS A 163 -8.25 8.55 -12.89
CA HIS A 163 -9.57 8.31 -13.48
C HIS A 163 -10.61 8.06 -12.37
N GLU A 164 -11.90 8.27 -12.63
CA GLU A 164 -12.99 8.06 -11.66
C GLU A 164 -12.98 6.65 -11.04
N HIS A 165 -12.67 5.61 -11.83
CA HIS A 165 -12.58 4.22 -11.35
C HIS A 165 -11.39 3.96 -10.41
N CYS A 166 -10.42 4.88 -10.33
CA CYS A 166 -9.26 4.77 -9.45
C CYS A 166 -9.45 5.55 -8.14
N ILE A 167 -10.58 6.24 -7.97
CA ILE A 167 -10.92 6.95 -6.73
C ILE A 167 -11.57 5.94 -5.77
N THR A 168 -10.96 5.74 -4.61
CA THR A 168 -11.41 4.74 -3.63
C THR A 168 -12.00 5.32 -2.35
N ALA A 169 -12.17 6.65 -2.29
CA ALA A 169 -12.80 7.39 -1.20
C ALA A 169 -13.82 8.41 -1.76
N GLY A 170 -14.78 8.83 -0.95
CA GLY A 170 -15.89 9.70 -1.34
C GLY A 170 -17.26 9.03 -1.35
N ARG A 171 -18.33 9.83 -1.54
CA ARG A 171 -19.75 9.46 -1.38
C ARG A 171 -20.21 8.23 -2.17
N ASN A 172 -19.58 7.99 -3.32
CA ASN A 172 -19.91 6.88 -4.22
C ASN A 172 -18.97 5.67 -4.05
N SER A 173 -18.01 5.74 -3.13
CA SER A 173 -17.09 4.63 -2.86
C SER A 173 -17.78 3.56 -2.02
N LYS A 174 -17.59 2.29 -2.41
CA LYS A 174 -18.03 1.13 -1.63
C LYS A 174 -17.09 0.78 -0.48
N PHE A 175 -15.96 1.48 -0.37
CA PHE A 175 -14.86 1.13 0.53
C PHE A 175 -14.88 1.96 1.81
N GLY A 176 -14.53 1.32 2.92
CA GLY A 176 -14.37 1.94 4.22
C GLY A 176 -15.67 2.31 4.93
N ILE A 177 -15.52 2.59 6.22
CA ILE A 177 -16.59 2.98 7.12
C ILE A 177 -16.65 4.52 7.18
N TRP A 178 -17.85 5.09 7.18
CA TRP A 178 -18.10 6.52 7.40
C TRP A 178 -17.73 6.93 8.83
N GLU A 179 -17.30 8.17 9.03
CA GLU A 179 -16.77 8.68 10.31
C GLU A 179 -17.64 8.33 11.54
N ASP A 180 -18.94 8.58 11.49
CA ASP A 180 -19.87 8.25 12.60
C ASP A 180 -19.90 6.75 12.93
N ASP A 181 -19.74 5.89 11.92
CA ASP A 181 -19.72 4.43 12.09
C ASP A 181 -18.33 3.92 12.47
N VAL A 182 -17.25 4.67 12.19
CA VAL A 182 -15.89 4.36 12.64
C VAL A 182 -15.81 4.44 14.16
N ILE A 183 -16.34 5.51 14.76
CA ILE A 183 -16.41 5.66 16.23
C ILE A 183 -17.17 4.49 16.86
N LYS A 184 -18.31 4.10 16.28
CA LYS A 184 -19.08 2.92 16.72
C LYS A 184 -18.28 1.63 16.61
N ALA A 185 -17.48 1.46 15.55
CA ALA A 185 -16.65 0.28 15.33
C ALA A 185 -15.61 0.14 16.43
N TYR A 186 -14.85 1.20 16.71
CA TYR A 186 -13.85 1.19 17.78
C TYR A 186 -14.46 1.01 19.16
N LYS A 187 -15.59 1.69 19.44
CA LYS A 187 -16.31 1.52 20.71
C LYS A 187 -16.73 0.06 20.91
N TYR A 188 -17.33 -0.55 19.89
CA TYR A 188 -17.74 -1.94 19.95
C TYR A 188 -16.56 -2.91 20.12
N ALA A 189 -15.45 -2.67 19.42
CA ALA A 189 -14.23 -3.48 19.56
C ALA A 189 -13.59 -3.34 20.96
N ARG A 190 -13.52 -2.12 21.50
CA ARG A 190 -13.01 -1.84 22.85
C ARG A 190 -13.88 -2.51 23.92
N GLU A 191 -15.20 -2.39 23.82
CA GLU A 191 -16.15 -3.03 24.74
C GLU A 191 -16.07 -4.57 24.68
N ALA A 192 -15.76 -5.13 23.52
CA ALA A 192 -15.52 -6.57 23.35
C ALA A 192 -14.18 -7.05 23.94
N GLY A 193 -13.26 -6.14 24.28
CA GLY A 193 -11.98 -6.44 24.92
C GLY A 193 -10.76 -6.46 23.99
N VAL A 194 -10.86 -5.90 22.78
CA VAL A 194 -9.70 -5.70 21.90
C VAL A 194 -8.71 -4.74 22.56
N LYS A 195 -7.41 -5.03 22.42
CA LYS A 195 -6.35 -4.32 23.17
C LYS A 195 -5.53 -3.35 22.34
N LYS A 196 -5.37 -3.63 21.04
CA LYS A 196 -4.54 -2.85 20.13
C LYS A 196 -5.37 -2.37 18.96
N PHE A 197 -5.08 -1.17 18.49
CA PHE A 197 -5.87 -0.53 17.45
C PHE A 197 -4.96 0.08 16.39
N GLY A 198 -5.34 -0.09 15.13
CA GLY A 198 -4.77 0.69 14.03
C GLY A 198 -5.90 1.35 13.26
N ILE A 199 -5.59 2.28 12.37
CA ILE A 199 -6.60 2.91 11.51
C ILE A 199 -6.03 3.03 10.10
N GLN A 200 -6.83 2.77 9.08
CA GLN A 200 -6.36 2.72 7.70
C GLN A 200 -7.25 3.53 6.78
N MET A 201 -6.69 4.16 5.76
CA MET A 201 -7.44 4.74 4.64
C MET A 201 -6.79 4.44 3.31
N HIS A 202 -7.52 4.65 2.22
CA HIS A 202 -6.94 4.65 0.88
C HIS A 202 -7.74 5.56 -0.05
N ILE A 203 -7.06 6.57 -0.63
CA ILE A 203 -7.74 7.63 -1.40
C ILE A 203 -7.79 7.40 -2.91
N GLY A 204 -6.92 6.53 -3.44
CA GLY A 204 -6.97 6.05 -4.82
C GLY A 204 -5.60 5.70 -5.39
N SER A 205 -5.47 5.77 -6.72
CA SER A 205 -4.28 5.28 -7.44
C SER A 205 -3.76 6.25 -8.49
N GLY A 206 -2.43 6.27 -8.64
CA GLY A 206 -1.71 6.95 -9.70
C GLY A 206 -1.28 8.37 -9.37
N ILE A 207 -1.53 8.86 -8.17
CA ILE A 207 -1.36 10.28 -7.80
C ILE A 207 0.10 10.72 -7.96
N LEU A 208 0.33 11.76 -8.78
CA LEU A 208 1.64 12.32 -9.10
C LEU A 208 1.98 13.62 -8.34
N THR A 209 1.04 14.16 -7.56
CA THR A 209 1.23 15.38 -6.77
C THR A 209 1.02 15.14 -5.28
N VAL A 210 1.58 16.00 -4.42
CA VAL A 210 1.61 15.78 -2.97
C VAL A 210 0.30 16.24 -2.31
N GLU A 211 -0.35 17.27 -2.86
CA GLU A 211 -1.50 17.95 -2.26
C GLU A 211 -2.67 17.02 -1.91
N PRO A 212 -3.10 16.07 -2.77
CA PRO A 212 -4.19 15.16 -2.43
C PRO A 212 -3.90 14.28 -1.21
N PHE A 213 -2.65 13.87 -1.03
CA PHE A 213 -2.24 13.09 0.14
C PHE A 213 -2.31 13.91 1.42
N LEU A 214 -1.94 15.20 1.38
CA LEU A 214 -1.99 16.07 2.56
C LEU A 214 -3.43 16.35 3.00
N LEU A 215 -4.33 16.59 2.03
CA LEU A 215 -5.76 16.78 2.31
C LEU A 215 -6.37 15.53 2.96
N ALA A 216 -6.07 14.35 2.42
CA ALA A 216 -6.51 13.09 2.99
C ALA A 216 -5.92 12.82 4.37
N ALA A 217 -4.62 13.12 4.54
CA ALA A 217 -3.92 12.92 5.80
C ALA A 217 -4.50 13.78 6.92
N GLU A 218 -4.81 15.04 6.63
CA GLU A 218 -5.50 15.94 7.56
C GLU A 218 -6.81 15.30 8.04
N LYS A 219 -7.69 14.89 7.11
CA LYS A 219 -8.98 14.31 7.46
C LYS A 219 -8.86 12.98 8.22
N MET A 220 -7.89 12.15 7.85
CA MET A 220 -7.60 10.90 8.56
C MET A 220 -7.20 11.16 10.02
N LEU A 221 -6.36 12.17 10.26
CA LEU A 221 -5.88 12.52 11.60
C LEU A 221 -6.98 13.17 12.44
N GLU A 222 -7.90 13.93 11.82
CA GLU A 222 -9.12 14.40 12.48
C GLU A 222 -10.02 13.24 12.93
N ILE A 223 -10.24 12.25 12.07
CA ILE A 223 -11.03 11.05 12.42
C ILE A 223 -10.34 10.28 13.57
N ALA A 224 -9.02 10.09 13.49
CA ALA A 224 -8.25 9.45 14.55
C ALA A 224 -8.39 10.20 15.89
N ARG A 225 -8.32 11.54 15.87
CA ARG A 225 -8.57 12.38 17.04
C ARG A 225 -9.96 12.16 17.63
N HIS A 226 -11.03 12.19 16.82
CA HIS A 226 -12.39 11.96 17.32
C HIS A 226 -12.55 10.58 17.96
N VAL A 227 -11.98 9.54 17.33
CA VAL A 227 -11.98 8.19 17.89
C VAL A 227 -11.23 8.14 19.23
N HIS A 228 -10.06 8.78 19.32
CA HIS A 228 -9.30 8.85 20.56
C HIS A 228 -10.07 9.58 21.67
N GLU A 229 -10.60 10.77 21.40
CA GLU A 229 -11.33 11.59 22.38
C GLU A 229 -12.64 10.95 22.87
N GLU A 230 -13.41 10.35 21.96
CA GLU A 230 -14.72 9.79 22.29
C GLU A 230 -14.67 8.36 22.83
N VAL A 231 -13.73 7.56 22.31
CA VAL A 231 -13.63 6.13 22.63
C VAL A 231 -12.50 5.85 23.61
N GLY A 232 -11.51 6.73 23.77
CA GLY A 232 -10.35 6.50 24.63
C GLY A 232 -9.49 5.33 24.16
N VAL A 233 -9.22 5.26 22.85
CA VAL A 233 -8.31 4.29 22.24
C VAL A 233 -7.06 5.00 21.73
N ASP A 234 -5.92 4.34 21.89
CA ASP A 234 -4.65 4.76 21.29
C ASP A 234 -4.37 3.91 20.05
N PHE A 235 -3.67 4.50 19.09
CA PHE A 235 -3.31 3.79 17.85
C PHE A 235 -1.88 3.26 17.93
N ASP A 236 -1.71 1.96 17.67
CA ASP A 236 -0.40 1.35 17.41
C ASP A 236 0.14 1.79 16.04
N PHE A 237 -0.75 2.02 15.07
CA PHE A 237 -0.41 2.51 13.74
C PHE A 237 -1.53 3.34 13.09
N ILE A 238 -1.12 4.23 12.18
CA ILE A 238 -2.01 4.97 11.28
C ILE A 238 -1.50 4.73 9.86
N ASP A 239 -2.36 4.17 9.02
CA ASP A 239 -2.07 3.76 7.66
C ASP A 239 -2.73 4.69 6.64
N PHE A 240 -1.89 5.36 5.85
CA PHE A 240 -2.30 6.34 4.84
C PHE A 240 -2.56 5.69 3.46
N GLY A 241 -2.43 4.36 3.38
CA GLY A 241 -2.67 3.58 2.20
C GLY A 241 -1.65 3.84 1.10
N GLY A 242 -1.99 3.35 -0.10
CA GLY A 242 -1.16 3.50 -1.28
C GLY A 242 -1.50 4.72 -2.14
N GLY A 243 -1.25 4.55 -3.44
CA GLY A 243 -1.73 5.48 -4.45
C GLY A 243 -0.65 6.28 -5.16
N LEU A 244 0.59 6.18 -4.67
CA LEU A 244 1.78 6.79 -5.29
C LEU A 244 1.87 6.38 -6.76
N GLY A 245 1.86 7.38 -7.63
CA GLY A 245 1.91 7.23 -9.08
C GLY A 245 3.31 7.03 -9.64
N VAL A 246 3.36 6.67 -10.92
CA VAL A 246 4.58 6.68 -11.74
C VAL A 246 4.23 7.32 -13.08
N PRO A 247 5.18 8.03 -13.72
CA PRO A 247 4.96 8.54 -15.06
C PRO A 247 4.89 7.38 -16.06
N TYR A 248 3.81 7.33 -16.85
CA TYR A 248 3.63 6.42 -17.97
C TYR A 248 4.08 7.05 -19.29
N ARG A 249 4.06 8.38 -19.37
CA ARG A 249 4.44 9.12 -20.58
C ARG A 249 5.69 9.98 -20.34
N PRO A 250 6.52 10.22 -21.37
CA PRO A 250 7.75 11.01 -21.23
C PRO A 250 7.55 12.46 -20.72
N GLU A 251 6.36 13.01 -20.92
CA GLU A 251 5.96 14.35 -20.50
C GLU A 251 5.45 14.42 -19.05
N GLU A 252 5.12 13.27 -18.43
CA GLU A 252 4.68 13.23 -17.05
C GLU A 252 5.86 13.33 -16.10
N GLU A 253 5.72 14.15 -15.05
CA GLU A 253 6.70 14.27 -13.99
C GLU A 253 6.45 13.21 -12.91
N SER A 254 7.54 12.66 -12.37
CA SER A 254 7.46 11.73 -11.25
C SER A 254 7.05 12.46 -9.97
N LEU A 255 6.28 11.79 -9.11
CA LEU A 255 6.03 12.25 -7.74
C LEU A 255 7.35 12.55 -7.03
N ASP A 256 7.46 13.76 -6.48
CA ASP A 256 8.59 14.15 -5.64
C ASP A 256 8.47 13.48 -4.26
N LEU A 257 9.29 12.45 -4.06
CA LEU A 257 9.26 11.67 -2.83
C LEU A 257 9.81 12.41 -1.62
N ASP A 258 10.82 13.27 -1.79
CA ASP A 258 11.39 14.04 -0.69
C ASP A 258 10.34 15.07 -0.22
N LEU A 259 9.66 15.74 -1.16
CA LEU A 259 8.55 16.65 -0.84
C LEU A 259 7.36 15.93 -0.20
N TYR A 260 7.00 14.74 -0.71
CA TYR A 260 5.94 13.91 -0.15
C TYR A 260 6.27 13.51 1.30
N ALA A 261 7.49 13.03 1.55
CA ALA A 261 7.93 12.61 2.87
C ALA A 261 8.02 13.80 3.84
N GLU A 262 8.63 14.91 3.43
CA GLU A 262 8.77 16.12 4.26
C GLU A 262 7.41 16.68 4.65
N LYS A 263 6.52 16.92 3.68
CA LYS A 263 5.20 17.51 3.97
C LYS A 263 4.27 16.53 4.67
N GLY A 264 4.26 15.27 4.24
CA GLY A 264 3.40 14.22 4.78
C GLY A 264 3.73 13.89 6.23
N LEU A 265 4.99 13.55 6.52
CA LEU A 265 5.42 13.26 7.89
C LEU A 265 5.47 14.52 8.75
N GLY A 266 5.82 15.67 8.18
CA GLY A 266 5.74 16.95 8.88
C GLY A 266 4.31 17.28 9.34
N LEU A 267 3.29 16.99 8.51
CA LEU A 267 1.89 17.11 8.91
C LEU A 267 1.52 16.07 9.98
N TYR A 268 1.85 14.80 9.73
CA TYR A 268 1.57 13.68 10.63
C TYR A 268 2.07 13.94 12.05
N LEU A 269 3.34 14.29 12.21
CA LEU A 269 3.96 14.49 13.52
C LEU A 269 3.40 15.70 14.26
N ARG A 270 3.12 16.81 13.54
CA ARG A 270 2.46 17.98 14.15
C ARG A 270 1.09 17.62 14.70
N ARG A 271 0.25 16.96 13.89
CA ARG A 271 -1.12 16.60 14.28
C ARG A 271 -1.16 15.57 15.39
N ILE A 272 -0.28 14.57 15.38
CA ILE A 272 -0.20 13.62 16.49
C ILE A 272 0.13 14.31 17.82
N GLY A 273 1.08 15.25 17.80
CA GLY A 273 1.41 16.02 19.01
C GLY A 273 0.29 16.96 19.45
N GLU A 274 -0.39 17.62 18.51
CA GLU A 274 -1.54 18.49 18.80
C GLU A 274 -2.74 17.73 19.36
N TYR A 275 -2.93 16.47 18.93
CA TYR A 275 -4.08 15.63 19.27
C TYR A 275 -3.79 14.59 20.35
N ASP A 276 -2.59 14.60 20.92
CA ASP A 276 -2.11 13.65 21.94
C ASP A 276 -2.30 12.16 21.54
N LEU A 277 -2.09 11.84 20.26
CA LEU A 277 -2.28 10.49 19.72
C LEU A 277 -1.12 9.52 20.01
N GLY A 278 -0.19 9.90 20.90
CA GLY A 278 0.98 9.10 21.25
C GLY A 278 2.05 9.09 20.15
N GLU A 279 2.58 7.91 19.83
CA GLU A 279 3.60 7.72 18.79
C GLU A 279 3.31 6.50 17.89
N PRO A 280 2.21 6.52 17.13
CA PRO A 280 1.83 5.43 16.24
C PRO A 280 2.84 5.26 15.12
N TRP A 281 3.00 4.02 14.66
CA TRP A 281 3.72 3.79 13.41
C TRP A 281 2.99 4.43 12.21
N PHE A 282 3.76 5.07 11.34
CA PHE A 282 3.31 5.58 10.06
C PHE A 282 3.41 4.50 9.00
N PHE A 283 2.26 4.05 8.47
CA PHE A 283 2.19 3.06 7.41
C PHE A 283 1.78 3.69 6.08
N ILE A 284 2.33 3.15 4.99
CA ILE A 284 1.89 3.41 3.62
C ILE A 284 1.85 2.10 2.83
N GLU A 285 0.99 2.04 1.82
CA GLU A 285 0.72 0.83 1.03
C GLU A 285 1.08 0.93 -0.48
N PRO A 286 2.31 1.30 -0.87
CA PRO A 286 2.65 1.49 -2.28
C PRO A 286 2.70 0.14 -3.01
N GLY A 287 1.89 0.00 -4.07
CA GLY A 287 1.98 -1.12 -5.01
C GLY A 287 2.62 -0.69 -6.33
N ARG A 288 1.88 0.12 -7.10
CA ARG A 288 2.29 0.61 -8.43
C ARG A 288 3.66 1.26 -8.43
N TYR A 289 3.92 2.19 -7.51
CA TYR A 289 5.19 2.89 -7.40
C TYR A 289 6.41 1.96 -7.37
N ILE A 290 6.30 0.84 -6.64
CA ILE A 290 7.42 -0.07 -6.40
C ILE A 290 7.75 -0.89 -7.64
N VAL A 291 6.75 -1.42 -8.35
CA VAL A 291 6.97 -2.46 -9.37
C VAL A 291 6.64 -2.03 -10.80
N CYS A 292 5.86 -0.96 -10.99
CA CYS A 292 5.30 -0.67 -12.31
C CYS A 292 6.38 -0.31 -13.33
N ASP A 293 7.34 0.53 -12.96
CA ASP A 293 8.41 0.95 -13.86
C ASP A 293 9.64 0.03 -13.80
N ALA A 294 9.51 -1.15 -13.17
CA ALA A 294 10.53 -2.19 -13.14
C ALA A 294 10.32 -3.26 -14.21
N GLY A 295 9.21 -3.21 -14.94
CA GLY A 295 8.83 -4.22 -15.91
C GLY A 295 8.74 -3.69 -17.34
N VAL A 296 9.14 -4.53 -18.29
CA VAL A 296 8.89 -4.32 -19.72
C VAL A 296 8.21 -5.54 -20.33
N LEU A 297 7.37 -5.31 -21.34
CA LEU A 297 6.79 -6.36 -22.17
C LEU A 297 7.54 -6.40 -23.50
N LEU A 298 8.28 -7.48 -23.74
CA LEU A 298 8.93 -7.75 -25.01
C LEU A 298 7.96 -8.45 -25.95
N THR A 299 7.85 -7.96 -27.19
CA THR A 299 7.04 -8.55 -28.25
C THR A 299 7.85 -8.66 -29.53
N ARG A 300 7.51 -9.64 -30.37
CA ARG A 300 8.08 -9.79 -31.71
C ARG A 300 7.04 -9.38 -32.75
N VAL A 301 7.41 -8.44 -33.62
CA VAL A 301 6.58 -8.07 -34.78
C VAL A 301 6.60 -9.25 -35.76
N ASN A 302 5.42 -9.73 -36.16
CA ASN A 302 5.27 -10.87 -37.06
C ASN A 302 4.81 -10.48 -38.48
N THR A 303 3.99 -9.43 -38.60
CA THR A 303 3.38 -8.94 -39.85
C THR A 303 3.53 -7.42 -39.89
N LEU A 304 3.86 -6.89 -41.06
CA LEU A 304 4.05 -5.46 -41.33
C LEU A 304 3.08 -4.99 -42.42
#